data_AF-A0A6N9PVS5-F1
#
_entry.id   AF-A0A6N9PVS5-F1
#
_cell.length_a   1.000
_cell.length_b   1.000
_cell.length_c   1.000
_cell.angle_alpha   90.00
_cell.angle_beta   90.00
_cell.angle_gamma   90.00
#
_symmetry.space_group_name_H-M   'P 1'
#
loop_
_entity.id
_entity.type
_entity.pdbx_description
1 polymer ?
#
loop_
_entity_poly.entity_id
_entity_poly.type
_entity_poly.pdbx_seq_one_letter_code
_entity_poly.pdbx_strand_id
1 'polypeptide(L)'
;MIKQEALAGLSLTLQDIGFAPDEAENYMRLAQEGDSTGAQRMLMLNQKRRRMLDEIHFHEKQLDRLDYLRYALQKESMPEIRMNQDNK
;
A
#
# COMPACT_ATOMS: atom_id res chain seq x y z
N MET A 1 8.78 -8.54 31.98
CA MET A 1 8.41 -7.14 31.68
C MET A 1 8.87 -6.68 30.29
N ILE A 2 10.11 -6.95 29.87
CA ILE A 2 10.68 -6.48 28.57
C ILE A 2 9.93 -6.98 27.31
N LYS A 3 9.29 -8.16 27.34
CA LYS A 3 8.56 -8.69 26.18
C LYS A 3 7.28 -7.93 25.81
N GLN A 4 6.59 -7.27 26.76
CA GLN A 4 5.31 -6.60 26.48
C GLN A 4 5.45 -5.24 25.80
N GLU A 5 6.50 -4.47 26.14
CA GLU A 5 6.75 -3.16 25.51
C GLU A 5 7.15 -3.31 24.04
N ALA A 6 7.95 -4.34 23.72
CA ALA A 6 8.34 -4.63 22.34
C ALA A 6 7.15 -5.05 21.45
N LEU A 7 6.14 -5.72 22.03
CA LEU A 7 4.93 -6.13 21.32
C LEU A 7 4.02 -4.94 21.01
N ALA A 8 3.94 -3.95 21.91
CA ALA A 8 3.17 -2.73 21.68
C ALA A 8 3.76 -1.89 20.54
N GLY A 9 5.09 -1.71 20.51
CA GLY A 9 5.76 -0.98 19.42
C GLY A 9 5.61 -1.67 18.07
N LEU A 10 5.68 -3.01 18.04
CA LEU A 10 5.47 -3.79 16.83
C LEU A 10 4.03 -3.69 16.32
N SER A 11 3.04 -3.77 17.20
CA SER A 11 1.63 -3.64 16.82
C SER A 11 1.33 -2.28 16.19
N LEU A 12 1.82 -1.19 16.80
CA LEU A 12 1.71 0.15 16.25
C LEU A 12 2.36 0.24 14.86
N THR A 13 3.58 -0.30 14.71
CA THR A 13 4.29 -0.29 13.43
C THR A 13 3.52 -1.04 12.33
N LEU A 14 2.96 -2.20 12.65
CA LEU A 14 2.16 -2.99 11.70
C LEU A 14 0.89 -2.24 11.28
N GLN A 15 0.23 -1.56 12.23
CA GLN A 15 -0.93 -0.72 11.94
C GLN A 15 -0.56 0.49 11.07
N ASP A 16 0.55 1.18 11.37
CA ASP A 16 1.01 2.36 10.63
C ASP A 16 1.37 2.04 9.17
N ILE A 17 1.94 0.86 8.90
CA ILE A 17 2.19 0.38 7.53
C ILE A 17 0.96 -0.31 6.91
N GLY A 18 -0.17 -0.27 7.62
CA GLY A 18 -1.50 -0.60 7.11
C GLY A 18 -1.94 -2.05 7.25
N PHE A 19 -1.26 -2.91 8.00
CA PHE A 19 -1.74 -4.29 8.22
C PHE A 19 -3.15 -4.27 8.79
N ALA A 20 -4.02 -5.13 8.27
CA ALA A 20 -5.33 -5.34 8.89
C ALA A 20 -5.16 -5.98 10.29
N PRO A 21 -6.11 -5.82 11.22
CA PRO A 21 -5.98 -6.32 12.59
C PRO A 21 -5.64 -7.82 12.66
N ASP A 22 -6.25 -8.62 11.80
CA ASP A 22 -6.02 -10.06 11.68
C ASP A 22 -4.65 -10.40 11.07
N GLU A 23 -4.21 -9.66 10.06
CA GLU A 23 -2.86 -9.79 9.49
C GLU A 23 -1.79 -9.44 10.54
N ALA A 24 -2.01 -8.38 11.33
CA ALA A 24 -1.11 -7.95 12.39
C ALA A 24 -1.04 -8.97 13.54
N GLU A 25 -2.18 -9.49 13.99
CA GLU A 25 -2.25 -10.55 15.00
C GLU A 25 -1.51 -11.81 14.52
N ASN A 26 -1.72 -12.22 13.27
CA ASN A 26 -1.02 -13.37 12.70
C ASN A 26 0.51 -13.14 12.67
N TYR A 27 0.96 -11.96 12.24
CA TYR A 27 2.39 -11.62 12.25
C TYR A 27 2.97 -11.68 13.68
N MET A 28 2.25 -11.14 14.67
CA MET A 28 2.69 -11.13 16.06
C MET A 28 2.75 -12.54 16.67
N ARG A 29 1.81 -13.42 16.34
CA ARG A 29 1.86 -14.84 16.73
C ARG A 29 3.12 -15.51 16.17
N LEU A 30 3.38 -15.34 14.87
CA LEU A 30 4.58 -15.88 14.23
C LEU A 30 5.86 -15.32 14.88
N ALA A 31 5.88 -14.03 15.24
CA ALA A 31 7.04 -13.41 15.89
C ALA A 31 7.34 -14.03 17.26
N GLN A 32 6.33 -14.52 17.99
CA GLN A 32 6.51 -15.20 19.27
C GLN A 32 7.10 -16.61 19.12
N GLU A 33 6.83 -17.28 18.00
CA GLU A 33 7.40 -18.60 17.66
C GLU A 33 8.90 -18.51 17.32
N GLY A 34 9.43 -17.31 17.06
CA GLY A 34 10.85 -17.02 16.93
C GLY A 34 11.39 -17.15 15.51
N ASP A 35 12.59 -17.70 15.38
CA ASP A 35 13.34 -17.69 14.11
C ASP A 35 12.79 -18.67 13.06
N SER A 36 12.09 -19.72 13.49
CA SER A 36 11.47 -20.73 12.61
C SER A 36 10.43 -20.13 11.66
N THR A 37 9.83 -18.99 12.02
CA THR A 37 8.78 -18.32 11.23
C THR A 37 9.31 -17.12 10.43
N GLY A 38 10.62 -16.86 10.43
CA GLY A 38 11.20 -15.68 9.78
C GLY A 38 10.83 -15.57 8.30
N ALA A 39 10.83 -16.69 7.56
CA ALA A 39 10.44 -16.72 6.15
C ALA A 39 8.96 -16.36 5.94
N GLN A 40 8.07 -16.81 6.83
CA GLN A 40 6.63 -16.50 6.74
C GLN A 40 6.37 -15.03 7.05
N ARG A 41 7.01 -14.47 8.08
CA ARG A 41 6.95 -13.04 8.39
C ARG A 41 7.47 -12.18 7.23
N MET A 42 8.56 -12.60 6.59
CA MET A 42 9.10 -11.92 5.40
C MET A 42 8.12 -11.95 4.22
N LEU A 43 7.45 -13.08 4.00
CA LEU A 43 6.42 -13.19 2.96
C LEU A 43 5.28 -12.20 3.18
N MET A 44 4.77 -12.09 4.42
CA MET A 44 3.71 -11.14 4.76
C MET A 44 4.13 -9.69 4.48
N LEU A 45 5.35 -9.30 4.86
CA LEU A 45 5.89 -7.97 4.61
C LEU A 45 6.02 -7.69 3.09
N ASN A 46 6.52 -8.66 2.32
CA ASN A 46 6.63 -8.53 0.87
C ASN A 46 5.27 -8.39 0.18
N GLN A 47 4.27 -9.13 0.63
CA GLN A 47 2.89 -9.00 0.14
C GLN A 47 2.30 -7.62 0.48
N LYS A 48 2.57 -7.09 1.68
CA LYS A 48 2.13 -5.75 2.05
C LYS A 48 2.80 -4.68 1.21
N ARG A 49 4.12 -4.77 1.03
CA ARG A 49 4.91 -3.88 0.17
C ARG A 49 4.37 -3.87 -1.26
N ARG A 50 4.07 -5.04 -1.83
CA ARG A 50 3.54 -5.14 -3.19
C ARG A 50 2.19 -4.43 -3.33
N ARG A 51 1.25 -4.68 -2.41
CA ARG A 51 -0.06 -4.00 -2.40
C ARG A 51 0.08 -2.48 -2.30
N MET A 52 0.97 -2.00 -1.43
CA MET A 52 1.24 -0.57 -1.29
C MET A 52 1.82 0.04 -2.58
N LEU A 53 2.71 -0.65 -3.28
CA LEU A 53 3.23 -0.21 -4.58
C LEU A 53 2.13 -0.18 -5.65
N ASP A 54 1.25 -1.18 -5.68
CA ASP A 54 0.12 -1.21 -6.61
C ASP A 54 -0.83 -0.01 -6.37
N GLU A 55 -1.08 0.36 -5.11
CA GLU A 55 -1.87 1.54 -4.72
C GLU A 55 -1.18 2.86 -5.11
N ILE A 56 0.14 2.97 -4.89
CA ILE A 56 0.92 4.14 -5.34
C ILE A 56 0.81 4.30 -6.85
N HIS A 57 1.06 3.23 -7.61
CA HIS A 57 0.97 3.26 -9.07
C HIS A 57 -0.45 3.56 -9.57
N PHE A 58 -1.48 3.17 -8.83
CA PHE A 58 -2.84 3.54 -9.13
C PHE A 58 -3.08 5.04 -8.94
N HIS A 59 -2.64 5.61 -7.81
CA HIS A 59 -2.80 7.03 -7.53
C HIS A 59 -1.94 7.92 -8.45
N GLU A 60 -0.74 7.49 -8.84
CA GLU A 60 0.08 8.16 -9.87
C GLU A 60 -0.72 8.33 -11.17
N LYS A 61 -1.35 7.26 -11.67
CA LYS A 61 -2.19 7.32 -12.88
C LYS A 61 -3.41 8.22 -12.72
N GLN A 62 -3.98 8.32 -11.52
CA GLN A 62 -5.09 9.23 -11.24
C GLN A 62 -4.62 10.70 -11.27
N LEU A 63 -3.44 10.98 -10.70
CA LEU A 63 -2.82 12.30 -10.72
C LEU A 63 -2.49 12.74 -12.14
N ASP A 64 -1.95 11.85 -12.98
CA ASP A 64 -1.68 12.17 -14.40
C ASP A 64 -2.94 12.64 -15.13
N ARG A 65 -4.08 11.97 -14.89
CA ARG A 65 -5.38 12.35 -15.47
C ARG A 65 -5.88 13.69 -14.93
N LEU A 66 -5.72 13.92 -13.63
CA LEU A 66 -6.10 15.18 -12.99
C LEU A 66 -5.29 16.34 -13.56
N ASP A 67 -3.98 16.18 -13.68
CA ASP A 67 -3.09 17.21 -14.22
C ASP A 67 -3.35 17.49 -15.69
N TYR A 68 -3.70 16.46 -16.47
CA TYR A 68 -4.19 16.67 -17.83
C TYR A 68 -5.44 17.56 -17.87
N LEU A 69 -6.45 17.28 -17.03
CA LEU A 69 -7.67 18.08 -16.97
C LEU A 69 -7.37 19.53 -16.56
N ARG A 70 -6.50 19.72 -15.57
CA ARG A 70 -6.05 21.05 -15.13
C ARG A 70 -5.37 21.82 -16.24
N TYR A 71 -4.45 21.18 -16.96
CA TYR A 71 -3.75 21.78 -18.09
C TYR A 71 -4.72 22.17 -19.22
N ALA A 72 -5.67 21.30 -19.56
CA ALA A 72 -6.67 21.57 -20.59
C ALA A 72 -7.53 22.80 -20.27
N LEU A 73 -7.94 22.96 -19.01
CA LEU A 73 -8.68 24.14 -18.56
C LEU A 73 -7.83 25.41 -18.57
N GLN A 74 -6.56 25.34 -18.17
CA GLN A 74 -5.65 26.49 -18.15
C GLN A 74 -5.33 27.04 -19.55
N LYS A 75 -5.47 26.23 -20.61
CA LYS A 75 -5.14 26.63 -21.98
C LYS A 75 -6.28 27.29 -22.77
N GLU A 76 -7.48 27.47 -22.20
CA GLU A 76 -8.68 28.01 -22.90
C GLU A 76 -9.07 27.29 -24.22
N SER A 77 -8.53 26.11 -24.44
CA SER A 77 -8.92 25.20 -25.52
C SER A 77 -9.28 23.87 -24.87
N MET A 78 -10.54 23.70 -24.46
CA MET A 78 -11.07 22.36 -24.19
C MET A 78 -10.93 21.56 -25.48
N PRO A 79 -10.03 20.57 -25.58
CA PRO A 79 -10.06 19.67 -26.71
C PRO A 79 -11.26 18.76 -26.51
N GLU A 80 -12.10 18.60 -27.53
CA GLU A 80 -13.15 17.58 -27.55
C GLU A 80 -12.57 16.26 -27.05
N ILE A 81 -13.20 15.74 -25.99
CA ILE A 81 -12.86 14.47 -25.37
C ILE A 81 -13.00 13.39 -26.44
N ARG A 82 -11.89 13.02 -27.08
CA ARG A 82 -11.77 11.74 -27.78
C ARG A 82 -11.55 10.66 -26.72
N MET A 83 -12.60 10.38 -25.96
CA MET A 83 -12.77 9.07 -25.34
C MET A 83 -13.10 8.11 -26.49
N ASN A 84 -12.07 7.50 -27.08
CA ASN A 84 -12.19 6.24 -27.82
C ASN A 84 -10.83 5.54 -27.73
N GLN A 85 -10.76 4.49 -26.91
CA GLN A 85 -10.83 3.09 -27.34
C GLN A 85 -9.49 2.60 -27.90
N ASP A 86 -8.66 2.06 -27.02
CA ASP A 86 -7.69 1.00 -27.28
C ASP A 86 -7.80 0.11 -26.02
N ASN A 87 -8.33 -1.12 -25.96
CA ASN A 87 -8.49 -2.19 -26.93
C ASN A 87 -7.28 -2.39 -27.86
N LYS A 88 -6.15 -2.70 -27.23
CA LYS A 88 -5.36 -3.87 -27.66
C LYS A 88 -4.59 -4.49 -26.50
#